data_AF-A0A8T4GCF9-F1
#
_entry.id   AF-A0A8T4GCF9-F1
#
_cell.length_a   1.000
_cell.length_b   1.000
_cell.length_c   1.000
_cell.angle_alpha   90.00
_cell.angle_beta   90.00
_cell.angle_gamma   90.00
#
_symmetry.space_group_name_H-M   'P 1'
#
loop_
_entity.id
_entity.type
_entity.pdbx_description
1 polymer ?
#
loop_
_entity_poly.entity_id
_entity_poly.type
_entity_poly.pdbx_seq_one_letter_code
_entity_poly.pdbx_strand_id
1 'polypeptide(L)'
;MSKRRSAGIKLLAEGSVMEIEEGKFIVRSGNRNYRVTWSRDKWVCECPDFEKRNKKCKHIYAVMYYLAIKDIKSAVSSLDDRKCLQCGKSDMVIKKGIRYNKSGPVQLYYCKRCKRKFSARTGFSGMKKRADAIVSALDLYFRGLSLRQVAQHLKASYNIQVSHKTVHNWIKRYVRLVNEFVKSVKIESSRWHADETVVKVKGEHIRIWSLLDSETRLVIAVHISKSRGVDEAKKLFENGLEKSSKPDEVVTDGLRSYETAVEQELSDVIRPIFTQRRDEQQDGEVFKELKRRVKSLESFKTSEGAKTFAEGYSIYYNFIKEHDSLDNQTPAQFAGIINNRNWLDLIQRALEAKE
;
A
#
# COMPACT_ATOMS: atom_id res chain seq x y z
N MET A 1 -1.59 12.90 0.21
CA MET A 1 -3.00 12.59 0.47
C MET A 1 -3.75 13.89 0.72
N SER A 2 -4.87 14.13 0.04
CA SER A 2 -5.68 15.33 0.27
C SER A 2 -6.38 15.27 1.62
N LYS A 3 -6.67 16.43 2.25
CA LYS A 3 -7.45 16.49 3.51
C LYS A 3 -8.78 15.73 3.41
N ARG A 4 -9.40 15.69 2.22
CA ARG A 4 -10.65 14.97 1.95
C ARG A 4 -10.48 13.44 1.98
N ARG A 5 -9.44 12.92 1.33
CA ARG A 5 -9.09 11.48 1.39
C ARG A 5 -8.86 11.06 2.85
N SER A 6 -8.06 11.82 3.58
CA SER A 6 -7.78 11.56 5.00
C SER A 6 -9.00 11.72 5.93
N ALA A 7 -9.98 12.55 5.58
CA ALA A 7 -11.24 12.62 6.32
C ALA A 7 -12.16 11.44 5.98
N GLY A 8 -12.23 11.04 4.72
CA GLY A 8 -13.05 9.90 4.27
C GLY A 8 -12.62 8.57 4.90
N ILE A 9 -11.31 8.31 4.99
CA ILE A 9 -10.80 7.09 5.63
C ILE A 9 -11.12 7.04 7.13
N LYS A 10 -11.15 8.19 7.82
CA LYS A 10 -11.56 8.28 9.23
C LYS A 10 -13.04 7.95 9.40
N LEU A 11 -13.91 8.48 8.53
CA LEU A 11 -15.34 8.16 8.55
C LEU A 11 -15.59 6.65 8.38
N LEU A 12 -14.85 6.00 7.48
CA LEU A 12 -14.90 4.54 7.35
C LEU A 12 -14.42 3.83 8.61
N ALA A 13 -13.32 4.28 9.22
CA ALA A 13 -12.78 3.69 10.44
C ALA A 13 -13.77 3.73 11.62
N GLU A 14 -14.58 4.79 11.68
CA GLU A 14 -15.62 5.02 12.68
C GLU A 14 -16.89 4.19 12.43
N GLY A 15 -17.00 3.50 11.29
CA GLY A 15 -18.20 2.73 10.93
C GLY A 15 -19.34 3.63 10.44
N SER A 16 -19.02 4.83 9.92
CA SER A 16 -20.02 5.85 9.57
C SER A 16 -20.64 5.67 8.18
N VAL A 17 -20.31 4.60 7.45
CA VAL A 17 -20.80 4.32 6.09
C VAL A 17 -21.81 3.18 6.14
N MET A 18 -23.01 3.43 5.62
CA MET A 18 -24.10 2.45 5.52
C MET A 18 -24.58 2.36 4.07
N GLU A 19 -24.54 1.16 3.50
CA GLU A 19 -25.16 0.85 2.21
C GLU A 19 -26.65 0.63 2.43
N ILE A 20 -27.51 1.35 1.70
CA ILE A 20 -28.97 1.22 1.80
C ILE A 20 -29.46 0.29 0.70
N GLU A 21 -28.97 0.52 -0.50
CA GLU A 21 -29.24 -0.25 -1.71
C GLU A 21 -28.03 -0.13 -2.64
N GLU A 22 -27.99 -0.95 -3.69
CA GLU A 22 -26.88 -0.95 -4.63
C GLU A 22 -26.64 0.44 -5.21
N GLY A 23 -25.42 0.94 -5.07
CA GLY A 23 -25.05 2.27 -5.53
C GLY A 23 -25.57 3.44 -4.69
N LYS A 24 -26.28 3.23 -3.57
CA LYS A 24 -26.72 4.32 -2.68
C LYS A 24 -26.36 4.09 -1.22
N PHE A 25 -25.74 5.11 -0.63
CA PHE A 25 -25.14 5.06 0.70
C PHE A 25 -25.58 6.26 1.54
N ILE A 26 -25.67 6.06 2.85
CA ILE A 26 -25.67 7.12 3.85
C ILE A 26 -24.30 7.15 4.53
N VAL A 27 -23.71 8.34 4.60
CA VAL A 27 -22.49 8.59 5.36
C VAL A 27 -22.80 9.56 6.49
N ARG A 28 -22.67 9.10 7.73
CA ARG A 28 -22.79 9.94 8.92
C ARG A 28 -21.52 10.78 9.08
N SER A 29 -21.66 12.09 9.28
CA SER A 29 -20.52 12.97 9.60
C SER A 29 -20.95 14.02 10.62
N GLY A 30 -20.44 13.86 11.85
CA GLY A 30 -20.95 14.60 13.01
C GLY A 30 -22.39 14.20 13.31
N ASN A 31 -23.28 15.21 13.37
CA ASN A 31 -24.70 15.03 13.67
C ASN A 31 -25.59 14.97 12.42
N ARG A 32 -25.01 14.93 11.22
CA ARG A 32 -25.76 14.89 9.95
C ARG A 32 -25.43 13.63 9.16
N ASN A 33 -26.41 13.18 8.39
CA ASN A 33 -26.28 12.12 7.41
C ASN A 33 -26.25 12.74 6.01
N TYR A 34 -25.35 12.27 5.17
CA TYR A 34 -25.24 12.71 3.77
C TYR A 34 -25.46 11.52 2.85
N ARG A 35 -26.34 11.69 1.85
CA ARG A 35 -26.52 10.67 0.82
C ARG A 35 -25.36 10.75 -0.18
N VAL A 36 -24.88 9.58 -0.57
CA VAL A 36 -23.92 9.40 -1.66
C VAL A 36 -24.51 8.39 -2.63
N THR A 37 -24.60 8.76 -3.90
CA THR A 37 -25.24 7.93 -4.94
C THR A 37 -24.34 7.79 -6.16
N TRP A 38 -24.38 6.62 -6.80
CA TRP A 38 -23.81 6.41 -8.12
C TRP A 38 -24.83 6.86 -9.17
N SER A 39 -24.45 7.82 -10.02
CA SER A 39 -25.32 8.33 -11.07
C SER A 39 -24.49 8.90 -12.22
N ARG A 40 -24.84 8.55 -13.46
CA ARG A 40 -24.14 9.01 -14.69
C ARG A 40 -22.62 8.77 -14.60
N ASP A 41 -22.24 7.54 -14.24
CA ASP A 41 -20.85 7.08 -14.13
C ASP A 41 -19.97 7.85 -13.15
N LYS A 42 -20.59 8.47 -12.14
CA LYS A 42 -19.86 9.16 -11.06
C LYS A 42 -20.58 9.08 -9.72
N TRP A 43 -19.80 9.21 -8.65
CA TRP A 43 -20.32 9.40 -7.30
C TRP A 43 -20.76 10.85 -7.10
N VAL A 44 -22.01 11.03 -6.67
CA VAL A 44 -22.63 12.32 -6.33
C VAL A 44 -22.94 12.33 -4.84
N CYS A 45 -22.72 13.46 -4.17
CA CYS A 45 -23.00 13.60 -2.73
C CYS A 45 -23.80 14.88 -2.45
N GLU A 46 -24.79 14.79 -1.58
CA GLU A 46 -25.65 15.91 -1.13
C GLU A 46 -24.95 16.82 -0.09
N CYS A 47 -23.62 16.80 0.01
CA CYS A 47 -22.92 17.62 0.99
C CYS A 47 -22.52 18.99 0.40
N PRO A 48 -22.49 20.06 1.21
CA PRO A 48 -22.12 21.39 0.74
C PRO A 48 -20.72 21.48 0.12
N ASP A 49 -19.77 20.63 0.51
CA ASP A 49 -18.42 20.59 -0.10
C ASP A 49 -18.45 20.05 -1.53
N PHE A 50 -19.34 19.08 -1.82
CA PHE A 50 -19.50 18.55 -3.16
C PHE A 50 -20.26 19.54 -4.05
N GLU A 51 -21.40 20.07 -3.58
CA GLU A 51 -22.21 21.05 -4.32
C GLU A 51 -21.40 22.26 -4.76
N LYS A 52 -20.55 22.80 -3.88
CA LYS A 52 -19.75 23.99 -4.19
C LYS A 52 -18.59 23.74 -5.16
N ARG A 53 -18.05 22.52 -5.22
CA ARG A 53 -16.77 22.26 -5.89
C ARG A 53 -16.87 21.28 -7.05
N ASN A 54 -17.94 20.50 -7.10
CA ASN A 54 -18.12 19.39 -8.05
C ASN A 54 -16.91 18.45 -8.10
N LYS A 55 -16.31 18.16 -6.94
CA LYS A 55 -15.14 17.26 -6.76
C LYS A 55 -15.41 16.27 -5.63
N LYS A 56 -14.78 15.09 -5.69
CA LYS A 56 -14.91 14.02 -4.66
C LYS A 56 -14.72 14.58 -3.25
N CYS A 57 -15.79 14.58 -2.45
CA CYS A 57 -15.80 15.04 -1.06
C CYS A 57 -15.35 13.92 -0.11
N LYS A 58 -15.21 14.22 1.19
CA LYS A 58 -14.85 13.21 2.21
C LYS A 58 -15.83 12.02 2.28
N HIS A 59 -17.12 12.24 2.03
CA HIS A 59 -18.15 11.19 2.07
C HIS A 59 -18.03 10.25 0.87
N ILE A 60 -17.76 10.77 -0.33
CA ILE A 60 -17.48 9.97 -1.52
C ILE A 60 -16.24 9.10 -1.29
N TYR A 61 -15.16 9.67 -0.73
CA TYR A 61 -14.00 8.88 -0.38
C TYR A 61 -14.31 7.77 0.64
N ALA A 62 -15.16 8.06 1.64
CA ALA A 62 -15.57 7.04 2.63
C ALA A 62 -16.30 5.86 1.96
N VAL A 63 -17.22 6.13 1.02
CA VAL A 63 -17.91 5.10 0.21
C VAL A 63 -16.93 4.33 -0.67
N MET A 64 -16.03 5.01 -1.38
CA MET A 64 -15.01 4.34 -2.20
C MET A 64 -14.13 3.39 -1.37
N TYR A 65 -13.72 3.80 -0.17
CA TYR A 65 -12.94 2.94 0.72
C TYR A 65 -13.78 1.79 1.31
N TYR A 66 -15.07 2.02 1.59
CA TYR A 66 -15.99 0.96 2.01
C TYR A 66 -16.10 -0.13 0.94
N LEU A 67 -16.30 0.26 -0.32
CA LEU A 67 -16.37 -0.66 -1.46
C LEU A 67 -15.05 -1.42 -1.65
N ALA A 68 -13.90 -0.74 -1.58
CA ALA A 68 -12.60 -1.42 -1.65
C ALA A 68 -12.43 -2.51 -0.57
N ILE A 69 -12.94 -2.28 0.65
CA ILE A 69 -12.94 -3.30 1.70
C ILE A 69 -13.92 -4.45 1.39
N LYS A 70 -15.10 -4.13 0.83
CA LYS A 70 -16.09 -5.14 0.39
C LYS A 70 -15.51 -6.03 -0.71
N ASP A 71 -14.73 -5.46 -1.63
CA ASP A 71 -14.00 -6.18 -2.67
C ASP A 71 -12.92 -7.08 -2.07
N ILE A 72 -12.14 -6.60 -1.11
CA ILE A 72 -11.16 -7.43 -0.37
C ILE A 72 -11.84 -8.61 0.30
N LYS A 73 -12.96 -8.39 0.99
CA LYS A 73 -13.74 -9.46 1.64
C LYS A 73 -14.20 -10.50 0.62
N SER A 74 -14.75 -10.04 -0.50
CA SER A 74 -15.24 -10.90 -1.58
C SER A 74 -14.12 -11.70 -2.23
N ALA A 75 -12.99 -11.05 -2.56
CA ALA A 75 -11.81 -11.67 -3.14
C ALA A 75 -11.21 -12.74 -2.23
N VAL A 76 -11.14 -12.49 -0.91
CA VAL A 76 -10.68 -13.49 0.06
C VAL A 76 -11.68 -14.66 0.17
N SER A 77 -12.97 -14.37 0.15
CA SER A 77 -14.01 -15.42 0.19
C SER A 77 -14.02 -16.28 -1.06
N SER A 78 -13.63 -15.74 -2.22
CA SER A 78 -13.49 -16.48 -3.48
C SER A 78 -12.18 -17.25 -3.61
N LEU A 79 -11.25 -17.16 -2.65
CA LEU A 79 -10.06 -18.02 -2.60
C LEU A 79 -10.45 -19.47 -2.29
N ASP A 80 -11.01 -20.16 -3.28
CA ASP A 80 -11.29 -21.60 -3.23
C ASP A 80 -10.05 -22.37 -3.72
N ASP A 81 -8.91 -22.20 -3.03
CA ASP A 81 -7.76 -23.08 -3.28
C ASP A 81 -8.02 -24.43 -2.62
N ARG A 82 -8.72 -25.30 -3.36
CA ARG A 82 -8.94 -26.70 -3.01
C ARG A 82 -7.65 -27.53 -3.11
N LYS A 83 -6.48 -26.95 -3.40
CA LYS A 83 -5.23 -27.72 -3.36
C LYS A 83 -4.92 -28.14 -1.93
N CYS A 84 -4.66 -29.43 -1.76
CA CYS A 84 -4.22 -29.96 -0.49
C CYS A 84 -2.82 -29.43 -0.14
N LEU A 85 -2.68 -28.81 1.04
CA LEU A 85 -1.40 -28.28 1.54
C LEU A 85 -0.29 -29.33 1.70
N GLN A 86 -0.62 -30.62 1.73
CA GLN A 86 0.36 -31.69 1.91
C GLN A 86 0.81 -32.32 0.61
N CYS A 87 -0.10 -32.53 -0.34
CA CYS A 87 0.20 -33.25 -1.58
C CYS A 87 0.05 -32.40 -2.85
N GLY A 88 -0.33 -31.12 -2.72
CA GLY A 88 -0.47 -30.16 -3.83
C GLY A 88 -1.63 -30.43 -4.80
N LYS A 89 -2.34 -31.55 -4.67
CA LYS A 89 -3.44 -31.95 -5.56
C LYS A 89 -4.80 -31.45 -5.04
N SER A 90 -5.70 -31.08 -5.95
CA SER A 90 -7.05 -30.57 -5.67
C SER A 90 -8.17 -31.56 -6.05
N ASP A 91 -7.86 -32.58 -6.84
CA ASP A 91 -8.75 -33.61 -7.38
C ASP A 91 -9.58 -34.33 -6.30
N MET A 92 -9.00 -34.55 -5.13
CA MET A 92 -9.61 -35.34 -4.05
C MET A 92 -9.88 -34.51 -2.77
N VAL A 93 -10.08 -33.20 -2.91
CA VAL A 93 -10.36 -32.31 -1.77
C VAL A 93 -11.84 -31.99 -1.68
N ILE A 94 -12.42 -32.23 -0.49
CA ILE A 94 -13.82 -31.94 -0.18
C ILE A 94 -13.94 -30.92 0.95
N LYS A 95 -15.02 -30.14 0.97
CA LYS A 95 -15.39 -29.30 2.12
C LYS A 95 -15.79 -30.21 3.29
N LYS A 96 -15.25 -29.94 4.49
CA LYS A 96 -15.49 -30.71 5.72
C LYS A 96 -15.96 -29.82 6.87
N GLY A 97 -17.09 -29.15 6.63
CA GLY A 97 -17.74 -28.28 7.62
C GLY A 97 -16.99 -26.98 7.91
N ILE A 98 -17.46 -26.28 8.95
CA ILE A 98 -16.93 -24.98 9.37
C ILE A 98 -16.38 -25.10 10.79
N ARG A 99 -15.18 -24.57 11.02
CA ARG A 99 -14.61 -24.38 12.36
C ARG A 99 -14.87 -22.97 12.83
N TYR A 100 -15.50 -22.81 13.98
CA TYR A 100 -15.68 -21.52 14.62
C TYR A 100 -14.49 -21.19 15.52
N ASN A 101 -13.88 -20.03 15.32
CA ASN A 101 -12.83 -19.52 16.22
C ASN A 101 -13.16 -18.09 16.67
N LYS A 102 -12.32 -17.50 17.54
CA LYS A 102 -12.46 -16.10 18.01
C LYS A 102 -12.40 -15.03 16.91
N SER A 103 -12.22 -15.41 15.66
CA SER A 103 -12.13 -14.54 14.50
C SER A 103 -13.28 -14.78 13.52
N GLY A 104 -14.19 -15.72 13.82
CA GLY A 104 -15.33 -16.09 12.99
C GLY A 104 -15.26 -17.51 12.43
N PRO A 105 -16.19 -17.84 11.52
CA PRO A 105 -16.23 -19.13 10.84
C PRO A 105 -15.06 -19.28 9.87
N VAL A 106 -14.45 -20.47 9.84
CA VAL A 106 -13.38 -20.85 8.92
C VAL A 106 -13.76 -22.15 8.22
N GLN A 107 -13.82 -22.14 6.88
CA GLN A 107 -14.07 -23.33 6.08
C GLN A 107 -12.94 -24.35 6.26
N LEU A 108 -13.30 -25.59 6.60
CA LEU A 108 -12.37 -26.72 6.62
C LEU A 108 -12.50 -27.54 5.35
N TYR A 109 -11.37 -28.11 4.93
CA TYR A 109 -11.23 -29.01 3.80
C TYR A 109 -10.62 -30.33 4.28
N TYR A 110 -10.92 -31.40 3.55
CA TYR A 110 -10.34 -32.72 3.77
C TYR A 110 -9.87 -33.28 2.44
N CYS A 111 -8.59 -33.63 2.39
CA CYS A 111 -8.03 -34.33 1.25
C CYS A 111 -8.22 -35.83 1.44
N LYS A 112 -8.99 -36.48 0.57
CA LYS A 112 -9.18 -37.93 0.59
C LYS A 112 -7.90 -38.68 0.21
N ARG A 113 -7.00 -38.05 -0.56
CA ARG A 113 -5.73 -38.63 -1.02
C ARG A 113 -4.71 -38.80 0.10
N CYS A 114 -4.39 -37.72 0.82
CA CYS A 114 -3.44 -37.77 1.94
C CYS A 114 -4.11 -37.93 3.31
N LYS A 115 -5.44 -38.05 3.34
CA LYS A 115 -6.30 -38.21 4.54
C LYS A 115 -6.13 -37.10 5.59
N ARG A 116 -5.68 -35.90 5.20
CA ARG A 116 -5.49 -34.75 6.12
C ARG A 116 -6.60 -33.72 6.00
N LYS A 117 -6.91 -33.09 7.14
CA LYS A 117 -7.76 -31.90 7.25
C LYS A 117 -6.89 -30.65 7.14
N PHE A 118 -7.37 -29.63 6.46
CA PHE A 118 -6.71 -28.33 6.34
C PHE A 118 -7.72 -27.20 6.19
N SER A 119 -7.30 -25.95 6.32
CA SER A 119 -8.07 -24.76 5.91
C SER A 119 -7.49 -24.22 4.60
N ALA A 120 -8.31 -23.56 3.77
CA ALA A 120 -7.87 -23.03 2.46
C ALA A 120 -6.54 -22.26 2.54
N ARG A 121 -5.74 -22.40 1.48
CA ARG A 121 -4.46 -21.71 1.30
C ARG A 121 -4.73 -20.24 0.94
N THR A 122 -5.07 -19.45 1.94
CA THR A 122 -5.26 -18.00 1.72
C THR A 122 -3.95 -17.24 1.64
N GLY A 123 -2.81 -17.90 1.87
CA GLY A 123 -1.51 -17.25 2.10
C GLY A 123 -1.33 -16.72 3.53
N PHE A 124 -2.30 -16.98 4.41
CA PHE A 124 -2.28 -16.60 5.83
C PHE A 124 -2.11 -17.83 6.73
N SER A 125 -1.47 -18.90 6.23
CA SER A 125 -1.20 -20.12 7.00
C SER A 125 -0.46 -19.79 8.32
N GLY A 126 -1.00 -20.31 9.43
CA GLY A 126 -0.53 -20.02 10.79
C GLY A 126 -1.08 -18.74 11.42
N MET A 127 -1.84 -17.91 10.68
CA MET A 127 -2.54 -16.77 11.26
C MET A 127 -3.82 -17.20 11.98
N LYS A 128 -3.99 -16.71 13.20
CA LYS A 128 -5.21 -16.96 14.01
C LYS A 128 -6.41 -16.11 13.55
N LYS A 129 -6.16 -15.06 12.75
CA LYS A 129 -7.18 -14.10 12.29
C LYS A 129 -7.48 -14.29 10.80
N ARG A 130 -8.68 -13.90 10.37
CA ARG A 130 -9.12 -14.04 8.98
C ARG A 130 -8.24 -13.22 8.03
N ALA A 131 -8.04 -13.74 6.82
CA ALA A 131 -7.21 -13.12 5.79
C ALA A 131 -7.70 -11.73 5.40
N ASP A 132 -9.00 -11.57 5.16
CA ASP A 132 -9.64 -10.30 4.79
C ASP A 132 -9.41 -9.20 5.83
N ALA A 133 -9.47 -9.53 7.12
CA ALA A 133 -9.17 -8.61 8.19
C ALA A 133 -7.70 -8.15 8.17
N ILE A 134 -6.76 -9.05 7.87
CA ILE A 134 -5.33 -8.72 7.79
C ILE A 134 -5.05 -7.86 6.55
N VAL A 135 -5.58 -8.25 5.38
CA VAL A 135 -5.44 -7.49 4.12
C VAL A 135 -6.01 -6.08 4.28
N SER A 136 -7.20 -5.97 4.90
CA SER A 136 -7.82 -4.67 5.17
C SER A 136 -7.01 -3.84 6.16
N ALA A 137 -6.35 -4.48 7.15
CA ALA A 137 -5.48 -3.78 8.08
C ALA A 137 -4.25 -3.15 7.38
N LEU A 138 -3.65 -3.87 6.42
CA LEU A 138 -2.55 -3.34 5.59
C LEU A 138 -3.04 -2.13 4.78
N ASP A 139 -4.12 -2.32 4.03
CA ASP A 139 -4.70 -1.30 3.15
C ASP A 139 -5.05 -0.02 3.92
N LEU A 140 -5.80 -0.14 5.02
CA LEU A 140 -6.21 0.98 5.87
C LEU A 140 -5.02 1.73 6.50
N TYR A 141 -3.98 1.00 6.94
CA TYR A 141 -2.79 1.61 7.53
C TYR A 141 -2.06 2.50 6.52
N PHE A 142 -1.80 2.00 5.31
CA PHE A 142 -1.10 2.78 4.30
C PHE A 142 -1.99 3.88 3.68
N ARG A 143 -3.32 3.70 3.67
CA ARG A 143 -4.31 4.75 3.36
C ARG A 143 -4.45 5.86 4.40
N GLY A 144 -3.73 5.79 5.53
CA GLY A 144 -3.64 6.94 6.44
C GLY A 144 -4.05 6.67 7.88
N LEU A 145 -4.64 5.52 8.21
CA LEU A 145 -5.03 5.24 9.58
C LEU A 145 -3.82 4.97 10.48
N SER A 146 -3.92 5.35 11.75
CA SER A 146 -2.97 4.90 12.77
C SER A 146 -3.24 3.42 13.12
N LEU A 147 -2.24 2.73 13.69
CA LEU A 147 -2.39 1.34 14.15
C LEU A 147 -3.56 1.14 15.11
N ARG A 148 -3.87 2.15 15.95
CA ARG A 148 -5.00 2.13 16.88
C ARG A 148 -6.34 2.26 16.16
N GLN A 149 -6.44 3.16 15.19
CA GLN A 149 -7.64 3.32 14.37
C GLN A 149 -7.92 2.07 13.53
N VAL A 150 -6.88 1.43 13.00
CA VAL A 150 -7.02 0.14 12.31
C VAL A 150 -7.58 -0.92 13.27
N ALA A 151 -7.02 -1.05 14.48
CA ALA A 151 -7.53 -2.00 15.47
C ALA A 151 -9.00 -1.71 15.87
N GLN A 152 -9.39 -0.44 15.99
CA GLN A 152 -10.77 -0.03 16.24
C GLN A 152 -11.69 -0.43 15.09
N HIS A 153 -11.29 -0.16 13.84
CA HIS A 153 -12.05 -0.56 12.67
C HIS A 153 -12.23 -2.09 12.59
N LEU A 154 -11.20 -2.87 12.91
CA LEU A 154 -11.30 -4.34 12.96
C LEU A 154 -12.30 -4.83 14.03
N LYS A 155 -12.36 -4.15 15.18
CA LYS A 155 -13.38 -4.43 16.21
C LYS A 155 -14.79 -4.12 15.68
N ALA A 156 -14.98 -2.96 15.07
CA ALA A 156 -16.30 -2.51 14.61
C ALA A 156 -16.81 -3.30 13.39
N SER A 157 -15.96 -3.54 12.39
CA SER A 157 -16.37 -4.04 11.07
C SER A 157 -16.15 -5.54 10.87
N TYR A 158 -15.35 -6.17 11.73
CA TYR A 158 -15.03 -7.60 11.67
C TYR A 158 -15.31 -8.34 12.99
N ASN A 159 -15.70 -7.63 14.05
CA ASN A 159 -15.77 -8.17 15.41
C ASN A 159 -14.45 -8.83 15.86
N ILE A 160 -13.31 -8.32 15.39
CA ILE A 160 -11.97 -8.83 15.72
C ILE A 160 -11.29 -7.86 16.67
N GLN A 161 -11.22 -8.24 17.94
CA GLN A 161 -10.46 -7.51 18.94
C GLN A 161 -8.97 -7.88 18.88
N VAL A 162 -8.13 -6.92 18.53
CA VAL A 162 -6.66 -7.05 18.47
C VAL A 162 -5.99 -5.79 19.00
N SER A 163 -4.75 -5.93 19.48
CA SER A 163 -3.96 -4.78 19.89
C SER A 163 -3.34 -4.07 18.67
N HIS A 164 -3.02 -2.78 18.80
CA HIS A 164 -2.26 -2.04 17.79
C HIS A 164 -0.88 -2.67 17.50
N LYS A 165 -0.26 -3.36 18.49
CA LYS A 165 0.98 -4.13 18.31
C LYS A 165 0.77 -5.34 17.39
N THR A 166 -0.37 -6.02 17.51
CA THR A 166 -0.74 -7.13 16.62
C THR A 166 -0.86 -6.66 15.17
N VAL A 167 -1.52 -5.52 14.95
CA VAL A 167 -1.61 -4.90 13.62
C VAL A 167 -0.22 -4.56 13.08
N HIS A 168 0.64 -3.95 13.90
CA HIS A 168 2.02 -3.65 13.52
C HIS A 168 2.81 -4.91 13.11
N ASN A 169 2.65 -6.01 13.85
CA ASN A 169 3.32 -7.27 13.53
C ASN A 169 2.84 -7.88 12.20
N TRP A 170 1.55 -7.72 11.87
CA TRP A 170 1.06 -8.09 10.54
C TRP A 170 1.69 -7.24 9.44
N ILE A 171 1.70 -5.91 9.63
CA ILE A 171 2.34 -4.99 8.68
C ILE A 171 3.80 -5.40 8.46
N LYS A 172 4.58 -5.57 9.55
CA LYS A 172 5.98 -5.99 9.45
C LYS A 172 6.16 -7.28 8.67
N ARG A 173 5.36 -8.31 8.95
CA ARG A 173 5.46 -9.62 8.30
C ARG A 173 5.15 -9.53 6.80
N TYR A 174 4.03 -8.91 6.43
CA TYR A 174 3.57 -8.90 5.04
C TYR A 174 4.30 -7.88 4.17
N VAL A 175 4.72 -6.75 4.74
CA VAL A 175 5.63 -5.83 4.03
C VAL A 175 6.91 -6.55 3.69
N ARG A 176 7.55 -7.25 4.64
CA ARG A 176 8.78 -8.00 4.36
C ARG A 176 8.57 -9.04 3.26
N LEU A 177 7.50 -9.83 3.35
CA LEU A 177 7.17 -10.86 2.37
C LEU A 177 7.01 -10.27 0.96
N VAL A 178 6.20 -9.21 0.82
CA VAL A 178 5.94 -8.59 -0.48
C VAL A 178 7.16 -7.82 -0.98
N ASN A 179 7.95 -7.20 -0.10
CA ASN A 179 9.16 -6.47 -0.48
C ASN A 179 10.21 -7.40 -1.08
N GLU A 180 10.38 -8.61 -0.55
CA GLU A 180 11.28 -9.63 -1.12
C GLU A 180 10.87 -9.99 -2.57
N PHE A 181 9.57 -10.13 -2.84
CA PHE A 181 9.05 -10.35 -4.19
C PHE A 181 9.21 -9.12 -5.10
N VAL A 182 8.82 -7.94 -4.63
CA VAL A 182 8.90 -6.70 -5.44
C VAL A 182 10.35 -6.33 -5.77
N LYS A 183 11.33 -6.77 -4.98
CA LYS A 183 12.75 -6.62 -5.28
C LYS A 183 13.23 -7.47 -6.46
N SER A 184 12.61 -8.63 -6.71
CA SER A 184 12.99 -9.48 -7.85
C SER A 184 12.39 -9.01 -9.18
N VAL A 185 11.40 -8.13 -9.14
CA VAL A 185 10.78 -7.55 -10.34
C VAL A 185 11.76 -6.56 -10.97
N LYS A 186 12.25 -6.91 -12.16
CA LYS A 186 13.02 -6.02 -13.02
C LYS A 186 12.12 -5.05 -13.77
N ILE A 187 12.61 -3.84 -14.01
CA ILE A 187 11.90 -2.77 -14.70
C ILE A 187 12.83 -2.13 -15.74
N GLU A 188 12.23 -1.48 -16.72
CA GLU A 188 12.95 -0.58 -17.63
C GLU A 188 12.68 0.86 -17.21
N SER A 189 13.73 1.67 -17.09
CA SER A 189 13.64 3.07 -16.69
C SER A 189 14.84 3.83 -17.24
N SER A 190 14.57 4.80 -18.11
CA SER A 190 15.57 5.66 -18.76
C SER A 190 15.86 6.94 -17.98
N ARG A 191 14.94 7.40 -17.12
CA ARG A 191 15.07 8.68 -16.41
C ARG A 191 14.70 8.57 -14.93
N TRP A 192 15.69 8.68 -14.07
CA TRP A 192 15.51 8.60 -12.62
C TRP A 192 15.33 9.97 -11.98
N HIS A 193 14.50 10.03 -10.93
CA HIS A 193 14.35 11.18 -10.06
C HIS A 193 14.70 10.78 -8.62
N ALA A 194 15.72 11.43 -8.03
CA ALA A 194 16.12 11.21 -6.65
C ALA A 194 15.84 12.43 -5.76
N ASP A 195 15.24 12.19 -4.60
CA ASP A 195 15.02 13.20 -3.56
C ASP A 195 15.10 12.52 -2.19
N GLU A 196 15.43 13.31 -1.16
CA GLU A 196 15.43 12.85 0.21
C GLU A 196 14.44 13.61 1.11
N THR A 197 13.92 12.87 2.08
CA THR A 197 12.94 13.35 3.03
C THR A 197 13.45 13.19 4.44
N VAL A 198 13.56 14.30 5.18
CA VAL A 198 13.86 14.24 6.61
C VAL A 198 12.61 13.90 7.42
N VAL A 199 12.74 12.91 8.31
CA VAL A 199 11.70 12.40 9.20
C VAL A 199 12.24 12.35 10.63
N LYS A 200 11.37 12.56 11.63
CA LYS A 200 11.77 12.47 13.04
C LYS A 200 11.46 11.08 13.59
N VAL A 201 12.42 10.47 14.27
CA VAL A 201 12.32 9.16 14.94
C VAL A 201 12.89 9.31 16.34
N LYS A 202 12.06 9.20 17.38
CA LYS A 202 12.45 9.45 18.79
C LYS A 202 13.25 10.76 19.01
N GLY A 203 12.90 11.81 18.28
CA GLY A 203 13.60 13.10 18.37
C GLY A 203 14.84 13.23 17.48
N GLU A 204 15.35 12.14 16.90
CA GLU A 204 16.45 12.16 15.94
C GLU A 204 15.94 12.36 14.50
N HIS A 205 16.73 13.04 13.68
CA HIS A 205 16.48 13.19 12.25
C HIS A 205 17.03 11.99 11.48
N ILE A 206 16.15 11.31 10.73
CA ILE A 206 16.48 10.25 9.78
C ILE A 206 16.08 10.73 8.39
N ARG A 207 16.79 10.31 7.35
CA ARG A 207 16.49 10.59 5.95
C ARG A 207 15.93 9.35 5.28
N ILE A 208 14.86 9.53 4.52
CA ILE A 208 14.34 8.57 3.57
C ILE A 208 14.73 9.09 2.19
N TRP A 209 15.67 8.42 1.55
CA TRP A 209 16.08 8.62 0.17
C TRP A 209 15.12 7.82 -0.72
N SER A 210 14.64 8.39 -1.81
CA SER A 210 13.83 7.63 -2.75
C SER A 210 14.21 7.96 -4.18
N LEU A 211 14.17 6.93 -5.01
CA LEU A 211 14.49 6.95 -6.43
C LEU A 211 13.24 6.53 -7.19
N LEU A 212 12.79 7.35 -8.13
CA LEU A 212 11.62 7.06 -8.95
C LEU A 212 11.94 7.07 -10.42
N ASP A 213 11.18 6.30 -11.18
CA ASP A 213 11.07 6.46 -12.61
C ASP A 213 10.23 7.70 -12.93
N SER A 214 10.72 8.55 -13.84
CA SER A 214 10.11 9.85 -14.12
C SER A 214 8.81 9.73 -14.90
N GLU A 215 8.70 8.75 -15.80
CA GLU A 215 7.56 8.56 -16.69
C GLU A 215 6.41 7.85 -15.97
N THR A 216 6.67 6.67 -15.43
CA THR A 216 5.69 5.80 -14.77
C THR A 216 5.41 6.21 -13.33
N ARG A 217 6.24 7.10 -12.76
CA ARG A 217 6.24 7.49 -11.34
C ARG A 217 6.52 6.32 -10.39
N LEU A 218 7.02 5.19 -10.88
CA LEU A 218 7.27 4.02 -10.06
C LEU A 218 8.43 4.29 -9.09
N VAL A 219 8.22 4.01 -7.80
CA VAL A 219 9.32 4.03 -6.82
C VAL A 219 10.21 2.81 -7.07
N ILE A 220 11.41 3.08 -7.58
CA ILE A 220 12.43 2.09 -7.90
C ILE A 220 13.07 1.58 -6.61
N ALA A 221 13.66 2.51 -5.85
CA ALA A 221 14.41 2.22 -4.63
C ALA A 221 14.07 3.19 -3.50
N VAL A 222 14.19 2.70 -2.27
CA VAL A 222 14.06 3.49 -1.04
C VAL A 222 15.18 3.10 -0.10
N HIS A 223 15.90 4.08 0.41
CA HIS A 223 17.00 3.89 1.36
C HIS A 223 16.83 4.79 2.59
N ILE A 224 17.29 4.33 3.75
CA ILE A 224 17.13 5.06 5.02
C ILE A 224 18.48 5.22 5.70
N SER A 225 18.80 6.44 6.09
CA SER A 225 20.05 6.76 6.78
C SER A 225 19.87 7.81 7.87
N LYS A 226 20.75 7.83 8.88
CA LYS A 226 20.86 8.95 9.83
C LYS A 226 21.70 10.09 9.25
N SER A 227 22.77 9.71 8.55
CA SER A 227 23.72 10.56 7.81
C SER A 227 23.08 11.21 6.58
N ARG A 228 23.69 12.30 6.11
CA ARG A 228 23.52 12.83 4.75
C ARG A 228 24.90 12.81 4.12
N GLY A 229 25.07 12.17 2.98
CA GLY A 229 26.37 12.07 2.35
C GLY A 229 26.35 11.24 1.07
N VAL A 230 27.51 11.20 0.42
CA VAL A 230 27.73 10.48 -0.85
C VAL A 230 27.38 9.00 -0.70
N ASP A 231 27.86 8.33 0.36
CA ASP A 231 27.62 6.90 0.57
C ASP A 231 26.14 6.50 0.61
N GLU A 232 25.27 7.39 1.10
CA GLU A 232 23.83 7.11 1.16
C GLU A 232 23.14 7.32 -0.19
N ALA A 233 23.63 8.27 -0.98
CA ALA A 233 23.20 8.47 -2.37
C ALA A 233 23.68 7.31 -3.27
N LYS A 234 24.92 6.84 -3.06
CA LYS A 234 25.45 5.64 -3.75
C LYS A 234 24.60 4.42 -3.52
N LYS A 235 24.34 4.08 -2.25
CA LYS A 235 23.44 2.98 -1.89
C LYS A 235 22.07 3.11 -2.54
N LEU A 236 21.53 4.32 -2.67
CA LEU A 236 20.26 4.52 -3.37
C LEU A 236 20.37 4.12 -4.84
N PHE A 237 21.43 4.52 -5.54
CA PHE A 237 21.66 4.19 -6.95
C PHE A 237 22.00 2.71 -7.16
N GLU A 238 22.82 2.10 -6.30
CA GLU A 238 23.08 0.65 -6.28
C GLU A 238 21.75 -0.14 -6.19
N ASN A 239 20.88 0.21 -5.24
CA ASN A 239 19.55 -0.39 -5.12
C ASN A 239 18.66 -0.14 -6.37
N GLY A 240 18.89 0.95 -7.09
CA GLY A 240 18.23 1.24 -8.37
C GLY A 240 18.70 0.31 -9.49
N LEU A 241 20.03 0.14 -9.61
CA LEU A 241 20.67 -0.75 -10.57
C LEU A 241 20.36 -2.23 -10.31
N GLU A 242 20.07 -2.60 -9.06
CA GLU A 242 19.54 -3.93 -8.75
C GLU A 242 18.18 -4.21 -9.41
N LYS A 243 17.41 -3.19 -9.80
CA LYS A 243 16.07 -3.36 -10.39
C LYS A 243 15.96 -2.97 -11.85
N SER A 244 16.75 -2.00 -12.28
CA SER A 244 16.71 -1.43 -13.62
C SER A 244 18.10 -1.47 -14.23
N SER A 245 18.16 -1.46 -15.56
CA SER A 245 19.37 -1.01 -16.23
C SER A 245 19.70 0.43 -15.81
N LYS A 246 20.95 0.82 -16.08
CA LYS A 246 21.42 2.18 -15.91
C LYS A 246 20.53 3.17 -16.67
N PRO A 247 20.15 4.32 -16.07
CA PRO A 247 19.34 5.32 -16.74
C PRO A 247 20.19 6.17 -17.68
N ASP A 248 19.55 6.88 -18.59
CA ASP A 248 20.15 7.92 -19.44
C ASP A 248 20.29 9.25 -18.68
N GLU A 249 19.38 9.51 -17.74
CA GLU A 249 19.29 10.77 -17.01
C GLU A 249 18.95 10.58 -15.52
N VAL A 250 19.53 11.43 -14.68
CA VAL A 250 19.21 11.50 -13.24
C VAL A 250 18.87 12.93 -12.85
N VAL A 251 17.66 13.14 -12.35
CA VAL A 251 17.14 14.42 -11.88
C VAL A 251 17.23 14.47 -10.35
N THR A 252 17.85 15.51 -9.80
CA THR A 252 17.96 15.71 -8.33
C THR A 252 17.78 17.17 -7.93
N ASP A 253 17.70 17.42 -6.61
CA ASP A 253 17.61 18.76 -6.02
C ASP A 253 18.95 19.54 -6.02
N GLY A 254 20.01 18.99 -6.60
CA GLY A 254 21.30 19.68 -6.73
C GLY A 254 22.25 19.52 -5.56
N LEU A 255 22.02 18.55 -4.66
CA LEU A 255 22.99 18.27 -3.60
C LEU A 255 24.27 17.65 -4.16
N ARG A 256 25.42 18.19 -3.73
CA ARG A 256 26.76 17.66 -4.04
C ARG A 256 26.91 16.16 -3.79
N SER A 257 26.18 15.61 -2.80
CA SER A 257 26.21 14.17 -2.53
C SER A 257 25.67 13.32 -3.68
N TYR A 258 24.67 13.83 -4.42
CA TYR A 258 24.16 13.13 -5.59
C TYR A 258 25.10 13.27 -6.77
N GLU A 259 25.69 14.44 -6.99
CA GLU A 259 26.68 14.68 -8.06
C GLU A 259 27.82 13.67 -7.99
N THR A 260 28.50 13.60 -6.84
CA THR A 260 29.59 12.63 -6.63
C THR A 260 29.12 11.18 -6.72
N ALA A 261 27.91 10.87 -6.28
CA ALA A 261 27.37 9.50 -6.37
C ALA A 261 27.03 9.11 -7.81
N VAL A 262 26.52 10.03 -8.64
CA VAL A 262 26.26 9.79 -10.07
C VAL A 262 27.57 9.54 -10.81
N GLU A 263 28.59 10.37 -10.57
CA GLU A 263 29.92 10.20 -11.18
C GLU A 263 30.53 8.84 -10.86
N GLN A 264 30.39 8.37 -9.63
CA GLN A 264 31.05 7.14 -9.17
C GLN A 264 30.27 5.86 -9.47
N GLU A 265 28.93 5.87 -9.40
CA GLU A 265 28.11 4.66 -9.59
C GLU A 265 27.53 4.55 -11.00
N LEU A 266 27.47 5.66 -11.75
CA LEU A 266 26.72 5.73 -13.00
C LEU A 266 27.51 6.40 -14.16
N SER A 267 28.84 6.35 -14.18
CA SER A 267 29.75 7.08 -15.10
C SER A 267 29.52 6.95 -16.64
N ASP A 268 30.12 7.85 -17.43
CA ASP A 268 30.31 7.86 -18.90
C ASP A 268 29.19 8.32 -19.86
N VAL A 269 27.90 8.33 -19.48
CA VAL A 269 26.81 8.73 -20.44
C VAL A 269 25.72 9.60 -19.81
N ILE A 270 25.66 9.68 -18.48
CA ILE A 270 24.48 10.23 -17.80
C ILE A 270 24.56 11.74 -17.66
N ARG A 271 23.47 12.42 -18.01
CA ARG A 271 23.29 13.85 -17.76
C ARG A 271 22.63 14.05 -16.39
N PRO A 272 23.36 14.46 -15.34
CA PRO A 272 22.72 14.92 -14.12
C PRO A 272 21.98 16.23 -14.41
N ILE A 273 20.66 16.23 -14.23
CA ILE A 273 19.84 17.42 -14.39
C ILE A 273 19.56 18.00 -13.00
N PHE A 274 20.16 19.15 -12.73
CA PHE A 274 19.97 19.88 -11.49
C PHE A 274 18.88 20.94 -11.67
N THR A 275 17.72 20.67 -11.09
CA THR A 275 16.57 21.57 -11.24
C THR A 275 16.60 22.65 -10.15
N GLN A 276 17.19 23.82 -10.44
CA GLN A 276 17.00 25.00 -9.58
C GLN A 276 15.63 25.66 -9.79
N ARG A 277 14.90 25.31 -10.87
CA ARG A 277 13.62 25.93 -11.25
C ARG A 277 12.43 25.21 -10.62
N ARG A 278 11.49 26.00 -10.07
CA ARG A 278 10.22 25.54 -9.48
C ARG A 278 9.29 24.82 -10.46
N ASP A 279 9.48 24.99 -11.76
CA ASP A 279 8.50 24.56 -12.76
C ASP A 279 8.58 23.06 -13.10
N GLU A 280 9.75 22.43 -12.91
CA GLU A 280 9.93 20.96 -12.98
C GLU A 280 9.60 20.26 -11.65
N GLN A 281 9.23 21.01 -10.60
CA GLN A 281 8.82 20.44 -9.30
C GLN A 281 7.42 19.79 -9.30
N GLN A 282 6.77 19.61 -10.45
CA GLN A 282 5.55 18.81 -10.54
C GLN A 282 5.80 17.35 -10.12
N ASP A 283 7.01 16.84 -10.34
CA ASP A 283 7.45 15.49 -9.97
C ASP A 283 7.59 15.30 -8.44
N GLY A 284 7.72 16.41 -7.72
CA GLY A 284 7.77 16.44 -6.26
C GLY A 284 6.44 16.14 -5.55
N GLU A 285 5.31 15.97 -6.26
CA GLU A 285 4.02 15.68 -5.61
C GLU A 285 4.00 14.32 -4.90
N VAL A 286 4.69 13.34 -5.48
CA VAL A 286 4.90 12.00 -4.92
C VAL A 286 5.64 12.06 -3.59
N PHE A 287 6.80 12.72 -3.60
CA PHE A 287 7.61 12.94 -2.42
C PHE A 287 6.87 13.79 -1.38
N LYS A 288 6.11 14.80 -1.79
CA LYS A 288 5.26 15.61 -0.89
C LYS A 288 4.21 14.75 -0.19
N GLU A 289 3.67 13.73 -0.84
CA GLU A 289 2.70 12.82 -0.24
C GLU A 289 3.33 11.86 0.78
N LEU A 290 4.47 11.24 0.45
CA LEU A 290 5.26 10.46 1.41
C LEU A 290 5.67 11.34 2.60
N LYS A 291 6.21 12.54 2.34
CA LYS A 291 6.54 13.58 3.34
C LYS A 291 5.34 13.87 4.25
N ARG A 292 4.15 14.09 3.70
CA ARG A 292 2.91 14.34 4.47
C ARG A 292 2.52 13.14 5.31
N ARG A 293 2.60 11.92 4.78
CA ARG A 293 2.23 10.72 5.51
C ARG A 293 3.19 10.47 6.67
N VAL A 294 4.50 10.60 6.45
CA VAL A 294 5.46 10.45 7.53
C VAL A 294 5.27 11.52 8.61
N LYS A 295 5.04 12.78 8.22
CA LYS A 295 4.71 13.85 9.18
C LYS A 295 3.47 13.53 10.03
N SER A 296 2.46 12.87 9.45
CA SER A 296 1.24 12.49 10.18
C SER A 296 1.43 11.37 11.22
N LEU A 297 2.55 10.66 11.21
CA LEU A 297 2.79 9.51 12.08
C LEU A 297 3.38 9.89 13.46
N GLU A 298 3.44 11.18 13.81
CA GLU A 298 3.87 11.70 15.14
C GLU A 298 5.22 11.16 15.64
N SER A 299 6.12 10.79 14.71
CA SER A 299 7.42 10.15 14.89
C SER A 299 7.41 8.63 15.09
N PHE A 300 8.38 7.96 14.45
CA PHE A 300 8.59 6.53 14.65
C PHE A 300 9.28 6.26 15.99
N LYS A 301 8.93 5.12 16.61
CA LYS A 301 9.58 4.67 17.87
C LYS A 301 10.89 3.94 17.64
N THR A 302 11.16 3.45 16.44
CA THR A 302 12.39 2.70 16.10
C THR A 302 12.75 2.92 14.64
N SER A 303 14.05 2.84 14.31
CA SER A 303 14.52 2.90 12.93
C SER A 303 13.94 1.76 12.08
N GLU A 304 13.82 0.56 12.67
CA GLU A 304 13.18 -0.59 12.02
C GLU A 304 11.70 -0.33 11.68
N GLY A 305 10.98 0.40 12.54
CA GLY A 305 9.60 0.81 12.26
C GLY A 305 9.53 1.82 11.12
N ALA A 306 10.47 2.76 11.05
CA ALA A 306 10.59 3.70 9.93
C ALA A 306 10.91 2.97 8.61
N LYS A 307 11.80 1.97 8.65
CA LYS A 307 12.12 1.10 7.50
C LYS A 307 10.92 0.32 7.02
N THR A 308 10.27 -0.40 7.93
CA THR A 308 9.04 -1.15 7.62
C THR A 308 7.98 -0.24 7.01
N PHE A 309 7.83 0.99 7.52
CA PHE A 309 6.89 1.95 6.96
C PHE A 309 7.29 2.40 5.56
N ALA A 310 8.55 2.77 5.33
CA ALA A 310 9.00 3.28 4.04
C ALA A 310 8.88 2.22 2.94
N GLU A 311 9.33 0.99 3.21
CA GLU A 311 9.17 -0.15 2.30
C GLU A 311 7.69 -0.49 2.07
N GLY A 312 6.88 -0.52 3.13
CA GLY A 312 5.46 -0.79 2.98
C GLY A 312 4.71 0.30 2.22
N TYR A 313 5.13 1.56 2.39
CA TYR A 313 4.53 2.69 1.70
C TYR A 313 4.93 2.73 0.23
N SER A 314 6.16 2.36 -0.15
CA SER A 314 6.54 2.25 -1.56
C SER A 314 5.74 1.15 -2.27
N ILE A 315 5.50 0.01 -1.62
CA ILE A 315 4.61 -1.04 -2.14
C ILE A 315 3.19 -0.50 -2.31
N TYR A 316 2.62 0.12 -1.27
CA TYR A 316 1.29 0.72 -1.35
C TYR A 316 1.19 1.74 -2.49
N TYR A 317 2.19 2.61 -2.60
CA TYR A 317 2.26 3.65 -3.61
C TYR A 317 2.31 3.06 -5.02
N ASN A 318 3.20 2.09 -5.28
CA ASN A 318 3.40 1.50 -6.60
C ASN A 318 2.23 0.62 -7.06
N PHE A 319 1.65 -0.17 -6.16
CA PHE A 319 0.77 -1.29 -6.55
C PHE A 319 -0.69 -1.14 -6.14
N ILE A 320 -1.01 -0.24 -5.21
CA ILE A 320 -2.35 -0.16 -4.60
C ILE A 320 -2.98 1.22 -4.79
N LYS A 321 -2.19 2.28 -4.72
CA LYS A 321 -2.67 3.66 -4.77
C LYS A 321 -2.85 4.12 -6.21
N GLU A 322 -4.04 4.65 -6.51
CA GLU A 322 -4.33 5.29 -7.80
C GLU A 322 -3.77 6.72 -7.86
N HIS A 323 -3.36 7.10 -9.06
CA HIS A 323 -2.79 8.40 -9.38
C HIS A 323 -3.61 9.09 -10.45
N ASP A 324 -4.17 10.26 -10.12
CA ASP A 324 -4.93 11.08 -11.06
C ASP A 324 -4.06 11.49 -12.28
N SER A 325 -2.75 11.61 -12.11
CA SER A 325 -1.76 11.89 -13.17
C SER A 325 -1.43 10.70 -14.07
N LEU A 326 -1.92 9.50 -13.75
CA LEU A 326 -1.70 8.26 -14.49
C LEU A 326 -3.06 7.64 -14.86
N ASP A 327 -4.05 8.46 -15.21
CA ASP A 327 -5.41 8.01 -15.56
C ASP A 327 -6.07 7.11 -14.50
N ASN A 328 -5.82 7.40 -13.22
CA ASN A 328 -6.25 6.61 -12.07
C ASN A 328 -5.66 5.19 -12.02
N GLN A 329 -4.58 4.91 -12.73
CA GLN A 329 -3.78 3.70 -12.59
C GLN A 329 -2.79 3.84 -11.43
N THR A 330 -2.26 2.72 -10.96
CA THR A 330 -1.08 2.74 -10.08
C THR A 330 0.19 2.82 -10.94
N PRO A 331 1.32 3.31 -10.41
CA PRO A 331 2.58 3.31 -11.13
C PRO A 331 2.96 1.94 -11.72
N ALA A 332 2.74 0.86 -10.98
CA ALA A 332 3.03 -0.50 -11.46
C ALA A 332 2.04 -0.98 -12.55
N GLN A 333 0.79 -0.51 -12.55
CA GLN A 333 -0.13 -0.80 -13.66
C GLN A 333 0.25 -0.03 -14.92
N PHE A 334 0.59 1.25 -14.77
CA PHE A 334 1.02 2.10 -15.88
C PHE A 334 2.30 1.58 -16.52
N ALA A 335 3.23 1.06 -15.71
CA ALA A 335 4.44 0.38 -16.15
C ALA A 335 4.20 -1.06 -16.69
N GLY A 336 2.96 -1.54 -16.74
CA GLY A 336 2.64 -2.88 -17.26
C GLY A 336 3.09 -4.06 -16.38
N ILE A 337 3.46 -3.82 -15.12
CA ILE A 337 4.00 -4.85 -14.20
C ILE A 337 2.88 -5.74 -13.64
N ILE A 338 1.73 -5.15 -13.31
CA ILE A 338 0.57 -5.84 -12.74
C ILE A 338 -0.74 -5.31 -13.29
N ASN A 339 -1.78 -6.15 -13.24
CA ASN A 339 -3.15 -5.74 -13.58
C ASN A 339 -4.01 -5.47 -12.33
N ASN A 340 -3.76 -6.18 -11.23
CA ASN A 340 -4.61 -6.18 -10.03
C ASN A 340 -4.08 -5.26 -8.91
N ARG A 341 -4.97 -4.47 -8.31
CA ARG A 341 -4.63 -3.47 -7.27
C ARG A 341 -5.05 -3.85 -5.87
N ASN A 342 -4.57 -4.98 -5.36
CA ASN A 342 -4.88 -5.33 -3.99
C ASN A 342 -3.73 -6.06 -3.29
N TRP A 343 -3.67 -5.89 -1.98
CA TRP A 343 -2.65 -6.51 -1.13
C TRP A 343 -2.71 -8.04 -1.16
N LEU A 344 -3.88 -8.63 -1.42
CA LEU A 344 -4.05 -10.07 -1.44
C LEU A 344 -3.29 -10.69 -2.62
N ASP A 345 -3.45 -10.15 -3.83
CA ASP A 345 -2.77 -10.57 -5.06
C ASP A 345 -1.25 -10.50 -4.89
N LEU A 346 -0.73 -9.39 -4.36
CA LEU A 346 0.70 -9.25 -4.07
C LEU A 346 1.22 -10.29 -3.06
N ILE A 347 0.44 -10.56 -2.01
CA ILE A 347 0.80 -11.56 -1.00
C ILE A 347 0.80 -12.97 -1.63
N GLN A 348 -0.16 -13.28 -2.49
CA GLN A 348 -0.23 -14.58 -3.17
C GLN A 348 0.95 -14.78 -4.11
N ARG A 349 1.24 -13.81 -4.98
CA ARG A 349 2.41 -13.85 -5.88
C ARG A 349 3.72 -14.01 -5.09
N ALA A 350 3.85 -13.28 -3.98
CA ALA A 350 5.05 -13.37 -3.15
C ALA A 350 5.21 -14.72 -2.44
N LEU A 351 4.12 -15.45 -2.21
CA LEU A 351 4.18 -16.80 -1.65
C LEU A 351 4.49 -17.83 -2.72
N GLU A 352 3.90 -17.69 -3.90
CA GLU A 352 4.17 -18.55 -5.06
C GLU A 352 5.63 -18.44 -5.50
N ALA A 353 6.22 -17.25 -5.47
CA ALA A 353 7.64 -17.05 -5.82
C ALA A 353 8.64 -17.67 -4.82
N LYS A 354 8.17 -18.16 -3.66
CA LYS A 354 9.01 -18.84 -2.65
C LYS A 354 8.93 -20.37 -2.72
N GLU A 355 7.97 -20.88 -3.48
CA GLU A 355 7.78 -22.31 -3.74
C GLU A 355 8.57 -22.71 -4.99
#